data_AF-A0A7Z9H551-F1
#
_entry.id   AF-A0A7Z9H551-F1
#
_cell.length_a   1.000
_cell.length_b   1.000
_cell.length_c   1.000
_cell.angle_alpha   90.00
_cell.angle_beta   90.00
_cell.angle_gamma   90.00
#
_symmetry.space_group_name_H-M   'P 1'
#
loop_
_entity.id
_entity.type
_entity.pdbx_description
1 polymer ?
#
loop_
_entity_poly.entity_id
_entity_poly.type
_entity_poly.pdbx_seq_one_letter_code
_entity_poly.pdbx_strand_id
1 'polypeptide(L)'
;MGGMQLHSRLLILTLTVAPLALGAPVSPSPQEAPKVGPNRSDEPLIDHFSLAGAVSFIDGTALGWERQRNCVTCHTNGLYLVARGQVSTEGADYRRAREFARTYLNRYVVEKQAASGQRGAVEGLVATTCFLTISDMKTNGRLSPDTRKALDHVWSLQDEDGAWGKWLKCGWPPFESDDHFGVTLAAVAVGVLPESYRRSEPATLGLQRLRRWLGKNPPQNLHHKGMMLWAATNLDGLFDATTKGIWSSELLAAQRKDGGWRLVDLGAGHWKRPEDIAETLPSDAYATAFSIFSLRKAGVPADHPQLVGGLKWLRESQRESGRWFVRSPKRDGKHYISHAATQFAVMAFSSCGESP
;
A
#
# COMPACT_ATOMS: atom_id res chain seq x y z
N MET A 1 -93.88 -16.00 8.72
CA MET A 1 -93.33 -16.08 10.10
C MET A 1 -92.02 -16.83 10.03
N GLY A 2 -90.91 -16.13 10.25
CA GLY A 2 -89.55 -16.61 9.97
C GLY A 2 -88.62 -15.41 9.75
N GLY A 3 -88.58 -14.49 10.72
CA GLY A 3 -87.73 -13.31 10.70
C GLY A 3 -86.48 -13.59 11.53
N MET A 4 -85.36 -13.77 10.84
CA MET A 4 -84.04 -14.07 11.38
C MET A 4 -83.45 -12.78 11.98
N GLN A 5 -83.41 -12.66 13.31
CA GLN A 5 -82.70 -11.58 13.99
C GLN A 5 -81.21 -11.89 14.05
N LEU A 6 -80.41 -11.15 13.28
CA LEU A 6 -78.95 -11.09 13.44
C LEU A 6 -78.64 -10.37 14.76
N HIS A 7 -78.00 -11.08 15.70
CA HIS A 7 -77.30 -10.44 16.81
C HIS A 7 -75.83 -10.27 16.42
N SER A 8 -75.45 -9.02 16.14
CA SER A 8 -74.06 -8.58 15.99
C SER A 8 -73.28 -8.88 17.27
N ARG A 9 -72.38 -9.87 17.21
CA ARG A 9 -71.37 -10.06 18.25
C ARG A 9 -70.24 -9.06 18.01
N LEU A 10 -70.13 -8.09 18.92
CA LEU A 10 -69.05 -7.13 18.99
C LEU A 10 -67.75 -7.87 19.33
N LEU A 11 -66.85 -8.02 18.35
CA LEU A 11 -65.52 -8.60 18.55
C LEU A 11 -64.61 -7.51 19.15
N ILE A 12 -64.33 -7.59 20.45
CA ILE A 12 -63.35 -6.71 21.11
C ILE A 12 -61.96 -7.19 20.71
N LEU A 13 -61.33 -6.48 19.77
CA LEU A 13 -59.95 -6.70 19.35
C LEU A 13 -59.01 -6.12 20.43
N THR A 14 -58.49 -6.97 21.31
CA THR A 14 -57.43 -6.57 22.24
C THR A 14 -56.13 -6.36 21.47
N LEU A 15 -55.75 -5.10 21.22
CA LEU A 15 -54.44 -4.72 20.72
C LEU A 15 -53.37 -5.04 21.79
N THR A 16 -52.60 -6.11 21.59
CA THR A 16 -51.37 -6.35 22.31
C THR A 16 -50.26 -5.47 21.70
N VAL A 17 -49.96 -4.35 22.36
CA VAL A 17 -48.79 -3.53 22.03
C VAL A 17 -47.55 -4.27 22.52
N ALA A 18 -46.84 -4.93 21.61
CA ALA A 18 -45.51 -5.47 21.88
C ALA A 18 -44.53 -4.30 22.04
N PRO A 19 -43.76 -4.20 23.15
CA PRO A 19 -42.75 -3.17 23.28
C PRO A 19 -41.64 -3.45 22.27
N LEU A 20 -41.46 -2.55 21.30
CA LEU A 20 -40.24 -2.49 20.50
C LEU A 20 -39.09 -2.20 21.47
N ALA A 21 -38.27 -3.22 21.74
CA ALA A 21 -36.96 -3.04 22.33
C ALA A 21 -36.11 -2.26 21.33
N LEU A 22 -36.12 -0.94 21.46
CA LEU A 22 -35.12 -0.06 20.85
C LEU A 22 -33.76 -0.49 21.40
N GLY A 23 -33.02 -1.28 20.61
CA GLY A 23 -31.63 -1.58 20.91
C GLY A 23 -30.89 -0.28 21.11
N ALA A 24 -30.26 -0.12 22.27
CA ALA A 24 -29.38 1.02 22.52
C ALA A 24 -28.36 1.11 21.37
N PRO A 25 -28.07 2.30 20.83
CA PRO A 25 -26.99 2.44 19.88
C PRO A 25 -25.73 1.94 20.58
N VAL A 26 -25.14 0.87 20.04
CA VAL A 26 -23.79 0.45 20.41
C VAL A 26 -22.89 1.59 19.96
N SER A 27 -22.63 2.52 20.86
CA SER A 27 -21.56 3.49 20.67
C SER A 27 -20.29 2.69 20.41
N PRO A 28 -19.61 2.85 19.26
CA PRO A 28 -18.29 2.29 19.12
C PRO A 28 -17.47 2.84 20.29
N SER A 29 -16.86 1.94 21.07
CA SER A 29 -15.88 2.33 22.09
C SER A 29 -14.96 3.36 21.46
N PRO A 30 -14.60 4.46 22.15
CA PRO A 30 -13.62 5.40 21.62
C PRO A 30 -12.36 4.61 21.38
N GLN A 31 -12.09 4.27 20.12
CA GLN A 31 -10.87 3.61 19.73
C GLN A 31 -9.78 4.61 20.10
N GLU A 32 -9.01 4.28 21.15
CA GLU A 32 -7.94 5.12 21.67
C GLU A 32 -7.12 5.58 20.46
N ALA A 33 -6.97 6.90 20.28
CA ALA A 33 -6.29 7.44 19.12
C ALA A 33 -4.92 6.75 19.01
N PRO A 34 -4.54 6.19 17.85
CA PRO A 34 -3.30 5.45 17.72
C PRO A 34 -2.14 6.28 18.25
N LYS A 35 -1.35 5.68 19.15
CA LYS A 35 -0.15 6.30 19.73
C LYS A 35 0.93 6.42 18.65
N VAL A 36 0.77 7.38 17.74
CA VAL A 36 1.77 7.66 16.70
C VAL A 36 2.88 8.50 17.31
N GLY A 37 3.70 7.86 18.14
CA GLY A 37 4.93 8.43 18.67
C GLY A 37 6.03 8.54 17.61
N PRO A 38 7.15 9.22 17.92
CA PRO A 38 8.30 9.27 17.03
C PRO A 38 8.83 7.86 16.72
N ASN A 39 9.34 7.65 15.50
CA ASN A 39 9.97 6.39 15.10
C ASN A 39 11.30 6.23 15.82
N ARG A 40 11.30 5.40 16.87
CA ARG A 40 12.38 5.22 17.83
C ARG A 40 12.96 3.82 17.75
N SER A 41 14.29 3.72 17.76
CA SER A 41 15.00 2.44 17.79
C SER A 41 14.93 1.74 19.15
N ASP A 42 14.72 2.51 20.21
CA ASP A 42 14.70 2.08 21.60
C ASP A 42 13.29 1.84 22.16
N GLU A 43 12.26 1.92 21.31
CA GLU A 43 10.91 1.46 21.68
C GLU A 43 10.96 -0.05 21.99
N PRO A 44 10.37 -0.53 23.09
CA PRO A 44 10.36 -1.97 23.39
C PRO A 44 9.68 -2.80 22.29
N LEU A 45 10.08 -4.07 22.20
CA LEU A 45 9.36 -5.07 21.42
C LEU A 45 8.05 -5.42 22.14
N ILE A 46 7.02 -5.78 21.37
CA ILE A 46 5.76 -6.25 21.93
C ILE A 46 5.89 -7.70 22.43
N ASP A 47 5.27 -8.03 23.56
CA ASP A 47 5.29 -9.40 24.12
C ASP A 47 4.56 -10.41 23.22
N HIS A 48 3.47 -9.96 22.57
CA HIS A 48 2.65 -10.76 21.69
C HIS A 48 2.40 -10.01 20.39
N PHE A 49 2.77 -10.64 19.27
CA PHE A 49 2.51 -10.09 17.94
C PHE A 49 1.05 -9.67 17.76
N SER A 50 0.83 -8.49 17.16
CA SER A 50 -0.48 -7.92 16.90
C SER A 50 -0.58 -7.30 15.50
N LEU A 51 -1.20 -8.03 14.58
CA LEU A 51 -1.49 -7.50 13.24
C LEU A 51 -2.52 -6.35 13.30
N ALA A 52 -3.50 -6.42 14.23
CA ALA A 52 -4.41 -5.32 14.51
C ALA A 52 -3.69 -4.06 15.00
N GLY A 53 -2.66 -4.21 15.84
CA GLY A 53 -1.79 -3.11 16.27
C GLY A 53 -1.07 -2.46 15.09
N ALA A 54 -0.55 -3.26 14.15
CA ALA A 54 0.06 -2.74 12.93
C ALA A 54 -0.93 -1.97 12.05
N VAL A 55 -2.17 -2.47 11.91
CA VAL A 55 -3.25 -1.77 11.19
C VAL A 55 -3.59 -0.44 11.86
N SER A 56 -3.74 -0.43 13.18
CA SER A 56 -3.99 0.79 13.96
C SER A 56 -2.86 1.82 13.78
N PHE A 57 -1.60 1.37 13.77
CA PHE A 57 -0.45 2.24 13.53
C PHE A 57 -0.48 2.88 12.13
N ILE A 58 -0.77 2.11 11.07
CA ILE A 58 -0.82 2.66 9.71
C ILE A 58 -2.02 3.60 9.51
N ASP A 59 -3.16 3.32 10.15
CA ASP A 59 -4.32 4.23 10.18
C ASP A 59 -3.94 5.57 10.84
N GLY A 60 -3.28 5.50 12.00
CA GLY A 60 -2.82 6.69 12.72
C GLY A 60 -1.79 7.52 11.97
N THR A 61 -0.76 6.87 11.39
CA THR A 61 0.30 7.60 10.66
C THR A 61 -0.23 8.27 9.41
N ALA A 62 -1.16 7.65 8.68
CA ALA A 62 -1.80 8.25 7.52
C ALA A 62 -2.63 9.49 7.92
N LEU A 63 -3.45 9.38 8.97
CA LEU A 63 -4.26 10.49 9.48
C LEU A 63 -3.39 11.64 10.02
N GLY A 64 -2.35 11.31 10.79
CA GLY A 64 -1.41 12.28 11.32
C GLY A 64 -0.68 13.04 10.22
N TRP A 65 -0.26 12.32 9.16
CA TRP A 65 0.41 12.93 8.02
C TRP A 65 -0.50 13.91 7.28
N GLU A 66 -1.73 13.51 7.00
CA GLU A 66 -2.73 14.36 6.39
C GLU A 66 -2.89 15.68 7.19
N ARG A 67 -3.15 15.57 8.49
CA ARG A 67 -3.41 16.74 9.36
C ARG A 67 -2.22 17.68 9.46
N GLN A 68 -1.00 17.14 9.51
CA GLN A 68 0.21 17.94 9.73
C GLN A 68 0.84 18.49 8.46
N ARG A 69 0.74 17.75 7.35
CA ARG A 69 1.46 18.06 6.09
C ARG A 69 0.55 18.51 4.97
N ASN A 70 -0.74 18.17 5.02
CA ASN A 70 -1.73 18.47 3.97
C ASN A 70 -1.21 18.07 2.57
N CYS A 71 -0.58 16.90 2.46
CA CYS A 71 -0.11 16.30 1.21
C CYS A 71 -0.14 14.76 1.26
N VAL A 72 0.03 14.12 0.10
CA VAL A 72 0.25 12.68 -0.02
C VAL A 72 1.73 12.39 -0.27
N THR A 73 2.27 11.33 0.34
CA THR A 73 3.61 10.80 0.06
C THR A 73 3.59 9.31 -0.20
N CYS A 74 4.58 8.83 -0.95
CA CYS A 74 4.70 7.43 -1.31
C CYS A 74 4.70 6.48 -0.11
N HIS A 75 5.46 6.81 0.92
CA HIS A 75 5.82 5.90 2.01
C HIS A 75 5.00 6.08 3.31
N THR A 76 4.04 7.03 3.35
CA THR A 76 3.22 7.28 4.56
C THR A 76 1.74 7.10 4.31
N ASN A 77 1.10 7.90 3.46
CA ASN A 77 -0.35 7.83 3.23
C ASN A 77 -0.73 7.41 1.80
N GLY A 78 0.22 7.36 0.87
CA GLY A 78 0.04 6.77 -0.47
C GLY A 78 -0.02 5.24 -0.41
N LEU A 79 1.10 4.58 -0.06
CA LEU A 79 1.16 3.12 0.05
C LEU A 79 0.15 2.55 1.07
N TYR A 80 -0.23 3.34 2.09
CA TYR A 80 -1.34 3.04 2.99
C TYR A 80 -2.64 2.66 2.24
N LEU A 81 -2.98 3.35 1.14
CA LEU A 81 -4.19 3.08 0.35
C LEU A 81 -4.22 1.66 -0.23
N VAL A 82 -3.04 1.10 -0.50
CA VAL A 82 -2.88 -0.28 -0.97
C VAL A 82 -2.91 -1.23 0.22
N ALA A 83 -2.07 -0.98 1.23
CA ALA A 83 -1.92 -1.87 2.38
C ALA A 83 -3.23 -2.03 3.16
N ARG A 84 -3.87 -0.92 3.50
CA ARG A 84 -5.12 -0.94 4.27
C ARG A 84 -6.28 -1.56 3.49
N GLY A 85 -6.31 -1.36 2.17
CA GLY A 85 -7.31 -1.95 1.28
C GLY A 85 -7.21 -3.46 1.14
N GLN A 86 -6.02 -4.05 1.34
CA GLN A 86 -5.89 -5.52 1.39
C GLN A 86 -6.53 -6.13 2.64
N VAL A 87 -6.51 -5.38 3.75
CA VAL A 87 -7.10 -5.80 5.02
C VAL A 87 -8.61 -5.60 5.02
N SER A 88 -9.08 -4.38 4.77
CA SER A 88 -10.50 -4.05 4.76
C SER A 88 -10.76 -2.72 4.05
N THR A 89 -11.82 -2.69 3.24
CA THR A 89 -12.29 -1.53 2.49
C THR A 89 -13.32 -0.69 3.25
N GLU A 90 -13.80 -1.21 4.39
CA GLU A 90 -14.94 -0.64 5.14
C GLU A 90 -14.52 0.26 6.32
N GLY A 91 -13.22 0.40 6.58
CA GLY A 91 -12.72 1.26 7.65
C GLY A 91 -12.97 2.74 7.40
N ALA A 92 -13.35 3.49 8.44
CA ALA A 92 -13.56 4.94 8.33
C ALA A 92 -12.26 5.68 7.96
N ASP A 93 -11.13 5.32 8.57
CA ASP A 93 -9.81 5.90 8.25
C ASP A 93 -9.39 5.63 6.81
N TYR A 94 -9.71 4.43 6.30
CA TYR A 94 -9.45 4.08 4.91
C TYR A 94 -10.26 4.93 3.93
N ARG A 95 -11.58 5.04 4.14
CA ARG A 95 -12.45 5.89 3.32
C ARG A 95 -11.98 7.35 3.36
N ARG A 96 -11.58 7.82 4.53
CA ARG A 96 -11.06 9.17 4.73
C ARG A 96 -9.77 9.41 3.94
N ALA A 97 -8.80 8.51 4.02
CA ALA A 97 -7.54 8.65 3.28
C ALA A 97 -7.76 8.65 1.76
N ARG A 98 -8.71 7.84 1.26
CA ARG A 98 -9.11 7.85 -0.16
C ARG A 98 -9.73 9.18 -0.58
N GLU A 99 -10.61 9.75 0.24
CA GLU A 99 -11.17 11.08 0.00
C GLU A 99 -10.08 12.15 -0.02
N PHE A 100 -9.16 12.10 0.94
CA PHE A 100 -8.04 13.02 1.00
C PHE A 100 -7.16 12.92 -0.26
N ALA A 101 -6.83 11.71 -0.71
CA ALA A 101 -6.05 11.50 -1.93
C ALA A 101 -6.76 12.04 -3.18
N ARG A 102 -8.07 11.84 -3.31
CA ARG A 102 -8.90 12.41 -4.39
C ARG A 102 -8.88 13.94 -4.36
N THR A 103 -9.12 14.53 -3.19
CA THR A 103 -9.08 15.99 -3.00
C THR A 103 -7.70 16.56 -3.34
N TYR A 104 -6.63 15.89 -2.89
CA TYR A 104 -5.26 16.28 -3.20
C TYR A 104 -5.01 16.27 -4.72
N LEU A 105 -5.42 15.21 -5.43
CA LEU A 105 -5.28 15.14 -6.88
C LEU A 105 -6.10 16.20 -7.60
N ASN A 106 -7.38 16.38 -7.22
CA ASN A 106 -8.27 17.36 -7.86
C ASN A 106 -7.72 18.80 -7.77
N ARG A 107 -7.11 19.17 -6.64
CA ARG A 107 -6.44 20.47 -6.47
C ARG A 107 -5.41 20.79 -7.57
N TYR A 108 -4.63 19.80 -7.98
CA TYR A 108 -3.56 20.00 -8.98
C TYR A 108 -4.01 19.66 -10.40
N VAL A 109 -4.85 18.64 -10.54
CA VAL A 109 -5.27 18.12 -11.85
C VAL A 109 -6.46 18.89 -12.43
N VAL A 110 -7.44 19.24 -11.59
CA VAL A 110 -8.70 19.88 -12.01
C VAL A 110 -8.64 21.38 -11.77
N GLU A 111 -8.34 21.79 -10.54
CA GLU A 111 -8.28 23.21 -10.14
C GLU A 111 -7.01 23.92 -10.65
N LYS A 112 -6.05 23.15 -11.20
CA LYS A 112 -4.79 23.65 -11.76
C LYS A 112 -3.99 24.53 -10.79
N GLN A 113 -4.07 24.25 -9.50
CA GLN A 113 -3.24 24.94 -8.52
C GLN A 113 -1.75 24.71 -8.85
N ALA A 114 -0.95 25.77 -8.80
CA ALA A 114 0.49 25.66 -9.02
C ALA A 114 1.14 24.76 -7.96
N ALA A 115 2.07 23.92 -8.40
CA ALA A 115 2.90 23.13 -7.51
C ALA A 115 3.79 24.03 -6.62
N SER A 116 4.04 23.60 -5.39
CA SER A 116 4.90 24.33 -4.45
C SER A 116 5.70 23.35 -3.59
N GLY A 117 7.03 23.41 -3.73
CA GLY A 117 7.93 22.41 -3.15
C GLY A 117 7.55 21.01 -3.64
N GLN A 118 7.31 20.10 -2.70
CA GLN A 118 6.89 18.72 -3.01
C GLN A 118 5.38 18.57 -3.28
N ARG A 119 4.58 19.61 -3.02
CA ARG A 119 3.12 19.54 -3.21
C ARG A 119 2.78 19.78 -4.68
N GLY A 120 2.06 18.84 -5.28
CA GLY A 120 1.76 18.86 -6.72
C GLY A 120 2.96 18.55 -7.62
N ALA A 121 4.08 18.09 -7.06
CA ALA A 121 5.22 17.63 -7.84
C ALA A 121 4.86 16.35 -8.63
N VAL A 122 5.60 16.08 -9.72
CA VAL A 122 5.33 14.94 -10.62
C VAL A 122 5.35 13.62 -9.85
N GLU A 123 6.36 13.38 -8.99
CA GLU A 123 6.40 12.20 -8.11
C GLU A 123 5.12 12.07 -7.28
N GLY A 124 4.75 13.11 -6.53
CA GLY A 124 3.55 13.09 -5.69
C GLY A 124 2.26 12.84 -6.48
N LEU A 125 2.11 13.40 -7.68
CA LEU A 125 0.93 13.17 -8.53
C LEU A 125 0.90 11.73 -9.06
N VAL A 126 2.00 11.26 -9.64
CA VAL A 126 2.11 9.91 -10.21
C VAL A 126 1.91 8.85 -9.12
N ALA A 127 2.61 8.97 -7.99
CA ALA A 127 2.51 8.03 -6.89
C ALA A 127 1.09 7.99 -6.30
N THR A 128 0.51 9.15 -6.00
CA THR A 128 -0.85 9.24 -5.44
C THR A 128 -1.88 8.64 -6.38
N THR A 129 -1.82 8.96 -7.67
CA THR A 129 -2.70 8.38 -8.68
C THR A 129 -2.54 6.86 -8.78
N CYS A 130 -1.31 6.34 -8.76
CA CYS A 130 -1.07 4.90 -8.82
C CYS A 130 -1.65 4.17 -7.60
N PHE A 131 -1.38 4.66 -6.38
CA PHE A 131 -1.91 4.05 -5.16
C PHE A 131 -3.42 4.15 -5.05
N LEU A 132 -4.01 5.29 -5.44
CA LEU A 132 -5.45 5.47 -5.48
C LEU A 132 -6.10 4.59 -6.55
N THR A 133 -5.46 4.37 -7.69
CA THR A 133 -5.92 3.43 -8.73
C THR A 133 -6.03 2.01 -8.19
N ILE A 134 -4.98 1.53 -7.51
CA ILE A 134 -4.98 0.20 -6.89
C ILE A 134 -6.09 0.10 -5.84
N SER A 135 -6.24 1.15 -5.02
CA SER A 135 -7.30 1.25 -4.01
C SER A 135 -8.71 1.24 -4.61
N ASP A 136 -8.96 2.00 -5.68
CA ASP A 136 -10.25 2.08 -6.36
C ASP A 136 -10.65 0.72 -6.94
N MET A 137 -9.71 0.03 -7.59
CA MET A 137 -9.96 -1.31 -8.11
C MET A 137 -10.22 -2.32 -6.99
N LYS A 138 -9.48 -2.25 -5.88
CA LYS A 138 -9.69 -3.12 -4.71
C LYS A 138 -11.04 -2.87 -4.01
N THR A 139 -11.46 -1.61 -3.91
CA THR A 139 -12.66 -1.20 -3.16
C THR A 139 -13.93 -1.35 -4.00
N ASN A 140 -13.89 -0.84 -5.22
CA ASN A 140 -15.09 -0.62 -6.03
C ASN A 140 -15.12 -1.47 -7.30
N GLY A 141 -14.03 -2.15 -7.64
CA GLY A 141 -13.85 -2.84 -8.93
C GLY A 141 -13.79 -1.88 -10.13
N ARG A 142 -13.69 -0.56 -9.89
CA ARG A 142 -13.70 0.47 -10.93
C ARG A 142 -13.04 1.77 -10.45
N LEU A 143 -12.52 2.52 -11.42
CA LEU A 143 -12.03 3.89 -11.21
C LEU A 143 -13.16 4.84 -10.84
N SER A 144 -12.89 5.75 -9.89
CA SER A 144 -13.68 6.96 -9.75
C SER A 144 -13.44 7.93 -10.93
N PRO A 145 -14.38 8.85 -11.23
CA PRO A 145 -14.16 9.88 -12.25
C PRO A 145 -12.91 10.74 -11.98
N ASP A 146 -12.63 11.06 -10.71
CA ASP A 146 -11.46 11.84 -10.31
C ASP A 146 -10.15 11.07 -10.55
N THR A 147 -10.11 9.80 -10.16
CA THR A 147 -8.94 8.92 -10.39
C THR A 147 -8.66 8.74 -11.88
N ARG A 148 -9.71 8.63 -12.72
CA ARG A 148 -9.56 8.57 -14.18
C ARG A 148 -8.91 9.83 -14.73
N LYS A 149 -9.41 11.02 -14.37
CA LYS A 149 -8.80 12.30 -14.78
C LYS A 149 -7.35 12.41 -14.33
N ALA A 150 -7.05 11.95 -13.12
CA ALA A 150 -5.70 11.96 -12.58
C ALA A 150 -4.76 10.99 -13.33
N LEU A 151 -5.24 9.82 -13.75
CA LEU A 151 -4.48 8.91 -14.62
C LEU A 151 -4.21 9.51 -16.00
N ASP A 152 -5.22 10.12 -16.62
CA ASP A 152 -5.07 10.77 -17.93
C ASP A 152 -4.04 11.91 -17.85
N HIS A 153 -4.05 12.67 -16.75
CA HIS A 153 -3.01 13.67 -16.48
C HIS A 153 -1.63 13.05 -16.26
N VAL A 154 -1.52 11.95 -15.49
CA VAL A 154 -0.26 11.25 -15.29
C VAL A 154 0.36 10.77 -16.60
N TRP A 155 -0.44 10.27 -17.55
CA TRP A 155 0.05 9.93 -18.90
C TRP A 155 0.58 11.16 -19.65
N SER A 156 -0.05 12.33 -19.49
CA SER A 156 0.46 13.57 -20.09
C SER A 156 1.79 14.06 -19.50
N LEU A 157 2.16 13.58 -18.31
CA LEU A 157 3.43 13.88 -17.65
C LEU A 157 4.54 12.87 -17.98
N GLN A 158 4.22 11.78 -18.69
CA GLN A 158 5.19 10.75 -19.05
C GLN A 158 6.08 11.25 -20.18
N ASP A 159 7.38 11.09 -20.02
CA ASP A 159 8.38 11.45 -21.03
C ASP A 159 8.32 10.49 -22.23
N GLU A 160 8.91 10.90 -23.36
CA GLU A 160 8.91 10.12 -24.59
C GLU A 160 9.63 8.77 -24.45
N ASP A 161 10.62 8.69 -23.57
CA ASP A 161 11.37 7.47 -23.30
C ASP A 161 10.53 6.44 -22.49
N GLY A 162 9.47 6.89 -21.82
CA GLY A 162 8.55 6.10 -21.01
C GLY A 162 8.69 6.24 -19.51
N ALA A 163 9.64 7.05 -19.03
CA ALA A 163 9.75 7.40 -17.62
C ALA A 163 8.90 8.63 -17.23
N TRP A 164 8.95 8.97 -15.94
CA TRP A 164 8.60 10.30 -15.45
C TRP A 164 9.90 10.94 -14.97
N GLY A 165 10.70 11.54 -15.84
CA GLY A 165 12.05 12.02 -15.52
C GLY A 165 12.11 13.10 -14.46
N LYS A 166 11.00 13.81 -14.23
CA LYS A 166 10.78 14.72 -13.07
C LYS A 166 10.44 13.98 -11.77
N TRP A 167 10.55 12.65 -11.73
CA TRP A 167 10.48 11.85 -10.51
C TRP A 167 11.59 12.28 -9.55
N LEU A 168 11.24 12.35 -8.26
CA LEU A 168 12.14 12.83 -7.24
C LEU A 168 13.25 11.80 -6.95
N LYS A 169 14.51 12.22 -7.03
CA LYS A 169 15.71 11.40 -6.80
C LYS A 169 16.55 11.96 -5.64
N CYS A 170 15.94 12.13 -4.48
CA CYS A 170 16.58 12.69 -3.28
C CYS A 170 17.60 11.74 -2.61
N GLY A 171 17.74 10.52 -3.12
CA GLY A 171 18.54 9.46 -2.51
C GLY A 171 17.89 8.96 -1.23
N TRP A 172 16.56 8.90 -1.19
CA TRP A 172 15.79 8.31 -0.09
C TRP A 172 15.23 6.95 -0.56
N PRO A 173 16.04 5.88 -0.46
CA PRO A 173 15.60 4.59 -0.93
C PRO A 173 14.46 4.02 -0.08
N PRO A 174 13.59 3.21 -0.71
CA PRO A 174 13.61 2.86 -2.13
C PRO A 174 12.82 3.80 -3.05
N PHE A 175 11.91 4.61 -2.51
CA PHE A 175 10.89 5.32 -3.29
C PHE A 175 11.44 6.47 -4.15
N GLU A 176 12.52 7.12 -3.70
CA GLU A 176 13.06 8.36 -4.29
C GLU A 176 14.55 8.19 -4.63
N SER A 177 14.90 7.05 -5.24
CA SER A 177 16.29 6.72 -5.60
C SER A 177 16.57 6.75 -7.10
N ASP A 178 15.58 6.42 -7.92
CA ASP A 178 15.73 6.23 -9.36
C ASP A 178 14.36 6.34 -10.08
N ASP A 179 14.38 6.30 -11.41
CA ASP A 179 13.17 6.30 -12.23
C ASP A 179 12.46 4.94 -12.25
N HIS A 180 13.17 3.85 -11.96
CA HIS A 180 12.64 2.50 -12.06
C HIS A 180 11.48 2.29 -11.07
N PHE A 181 11.55 2.88 -9.88
CA PHE A 181 10.45 2.84 -8.92
C PHE A 181 9.15 3.43 -9.50
N GLY A 182 9.20 4.66 -10.02
CA GLY A 182 8.03 5.35 -10.57
C GLY A 182 7.43 4.60 -11.76
N VAL A 183 8.28 4.14 -12.69
CA VAL A 183 7.85 3.38 -13.87
C VAL A 183 7.20 2.05 -13.46
N THR A 184 7.81 1.32 -12.53
CA THR A 184 7.27 0.02 -12.12
C THR A 184 6.01 0.17 -11.27
N LEU A 185 5.89 1.22 -10.46
CA LEU A 185 4.65 1.54 -9.73
C LEU A 185 3.50 1.84 -10.70
N ALA A 186 3.74 2.59 -11.77
CA ALA A 186 2.74 2.80 -12.82
C ALA A 186 2.36 1.49 -13.51
N ALA A 187 3.32 0.58 -13.74
CA ALA A 187 3.08 -0.76 -14.29
C ALA A 187 2.17 -1.60 -13.37
N VAL A 188 2.41 -1.57 -12.05
CA VAL A 188 1.54 -2.21 -11.06
C VAL A 188 0.12 -1.65 -11.12
N ALA A 189 -0.02 -0.31 -11.15
CA ALA A 189 -1.32 0.35 -11.14
C ALA A 189 -2.13 0.08 -12.42
N VAL A 190 -1.52 0.17 -13.61
CA VAL A 190 -2.21 -0.12 -14.88
C VAL A 190 -2.54 -1.61 -15.04
N GLY A 191 -1.76 -2.49 -14.40
CA GLY A 191 -2.02 -3.93 -14.37
C GLY A 191 -3.38 -4.28 -13.75
N VAL A 192 -3.83 -3.55 -12.72
CA VAL A 192 -5.12 -3.85 -12.07
C VAL A 192 -6.34 -3.29 -12.80
N LEU A 193 -6.14 -2.46 -13.84
CA LEU A 193 -7.24 -1.84 -14.59
C LEU A 193 -7.86 -2.82 -15.60
N PRO A 194 -9.15 -2.66 -15.94
CA PRO A 194 -9.77 -3.48 -16.96
C PRO A 194 -9.14 -3.21 -18.34
N GLU A 195 -9.20 -4.20 -19.22
CA GLU A 195 -8.69 -4.08 -20.59
C GLU A 195 -9.31 -2.90 -21.36
N SER A 196 -10.59 -2.59 -21.11
CA SER A 196 -11.27 -1.43 -21.69
C SER A 196 -10.59 -0.10 -21.37
N TYR A 197 -10.00 0.05 -20.18
CA TYR A 197 -9.17 1.23 -19.87
C TYR A 197 -7.84 1.16 -20.59
N ARG A 198 -7.15 0.01 -20.54
CA ARG A 198 -5.81 -0.16 -21.13
C ARG A 198 -5.77 0.06 -22.64
N ARG A 199 -6.89 -0.18 -23.33
CA ARG A 199 -7.08 0.07 -24.77
C ARG A 199 -7.49 1.51 -25.11
N SER A 200 -7.66 2.40 -24.13
CA SER A 200 -7.83 3.83 -24.43
C SER A 200 -6.56 4.41 -25.04
N GLU A 201 -6.69 5.47 -25.83
CA GLU A 201 -5.56 6.07 -26.56
C GLU A 201 -4.42 6.54 -25.63
N PRO A 202 -4.67 7.32 -24.55
CA PRO A 202 -3.59 7.73 -23.64
C PRO A 202 -2.92 6.54 -22.95
N ALA A 203 -3.69 5.55 -22.50
CA ALA A 203 -3.17 4.39 -21.80
C ALA A 203 -2.37 3.45 -22.73
N THR A 204 -2.80 3.29 -23.98
CA THR A 204 -2.11 2.43 -24.96
C THR A 204 -0.73 2.98 -25.28
N LEU A 205 -0.64 4.27 -25.59
CA LEU A 205 0.63 4.93 -25.86
C LEU A 205 1.53 4.90 -24.63
N GLY A 206 0.99 5.24 -23.47
CA GLY A 206 1.77 5.28 -22.24
C GLY A 206 2.30 3.92 -21.80
N LEU A 207 1.49 2.86 -21.96
CA LEU A 207 1.90 1.48 -21.71
C LEU A 207 2.97 1.01 -22.71
N GLN A 208 2.87 1.40 -23.98
CA GLN A 208 3.89 1.09 -24.98
C GLN A 208 5.24 1.73 -24.61
N ARG A 209 5.24 3.00 -24.21
CA ARG A 209 6.46 3.70 -23.76
C ARG A 209 7.03 3.08 -22.49
N LEU A 210 6.19 2.83 -21.49
CA LEU A 210 6.58 2.19 -20.23
C LEU A 210 7.22 0.81 -20.47
N ARG A 211 6.62 -0.05 -21.30
CA ARG A 211 7.18 -1.37 -21.64
C ARG A 211 8.53 -1.27 -22.33
N ARG A 212 8.66 -0.33 -23.26
CA ARG A 212 9.92 -0.04 -23.95
C ARG A 212 11.00 0.42 -22.97
N TRP A 213 10.64 1.28 -22.03
CA TRP A 213 11.55 1.76 -21.00
C TRP A 213 12.04 0.63 -20.12
N LEU A 214 11.14 -0.21 -19.58
CA LEU A 214 11.49 -1.35 -18.73
C LEU A 214 12.35 -2.38 -19.48
N GLY A 215 12.11 -2.59 -20.79
CA GLY A 215 12.95 -3.46 -21.61
C GLY A 215 14.37 -2.92 -21.86
N LYS A 216 14.53 -1.59 -21.91
CA LYS A 216 15.85 -0.94 -22.06
C LYS A 216 16.60 -0.72 -20.74
N ASN A 217 15.88 -0.71 -19.62
CA ASN A 217 16.41 -0.43 -18.29
C ASN A 217 16.13 -1.63 -17.37
N PRO A 218 16.87 -2.75 -17.53
CA PRO A 218 16.63 -3.95 -16.75
C PRO A 218 16.87 -3.70 -15.24
N PRO A 219 16.22 -4.49 -14.35
CA PRO A 219 16.42 -4.39 -12.91
C PRO A 219 17.89 -4.48 -12.49
N GLN A 220 18.37 -3.52 -11.70
CA GLN A 220 19.76 -3.42 -11.27
C GLN A 220 20.00 -3.97 -9.86
N ASN A 221 18.93 -4.21 -9.09
CA ASN A 221 19.00 -4.66 -7.71
C ASN A 221 17.77 -5.53 -7.39
N LEU A 222 17.78 -6.20 -6.22
CA LEU A 222 16.70 -7.12 -5.85
C LEU A 222 15.37 -6.39 -5.60
N HIS A 223 15.41 -5.12 -5.20
CA HIS A 223 14.19 -4.34 -5.05
C HIS A 223 13.49 -4.08 -6.38
N HIS A 224 14.24 -3.71 -7.43
CA HIS A 224 13.70 -3.54 -8.79
C HIS A 224 13.08 -4.86 -9.28
N LYS A 225 13.78 -5.98 -9.06
CA LYS A 225 13.28 -7.32 -9.39
C LYS A 225 11.97 -7.62 -8.64
N GLY A 226 11.92 -7.34 -7.34
CA GLY A 226 10.71 -7.49 -6.53
C GLY A 226 9.53 -6.63 -6.97
N MET A 227 9.79 -5.39 -7.41
CA MET A 227 8.77 -4.50 -7.99
C MET A 227 8.27 -5.03 -9.34
N MET A 228 9.16 -5.55 -10.18
CA MET A 228 8.79 -6.17 -11.47
C MET A 228 7.95 -7.43 -11.28
N LEU A 229 8.28 -8.27 -10.29
CA LEU A 229 7.46 -9.43 -9.90
C LEU A 229 6.04 -9.01 -9.46
N TRP A 230 5.93 -7.88 -8.75
CA TRP A 230 4.62 -7.31 -8.42
C TRP A 230 3.88 -6.82 -9.67
N ALA A 231 4.54 -6.06 -10.56
CA ALA A 231 3.92 -5.56 -11.78
C ALA A 231 3.38 -6.69 -12.67
N ALA A 232 4.17 -7.75 -12.84
CA ALA A 232 3.82 -8.92 -13.65
C ALA A 232 2.70 -9.79 -13.07
N THR A 233 2.15 -9.46 -11.89
CA THR A 233 0.96 -10.15 -11.36
C THR A 233 -0.25 -9.95 -12.26
N ASN A 234 -0.39 -8.77 -12.88
CA ASN A 234 -1.54 -8.44 -13.73
C ASN A 234 -1.17 -7.78 -15.07
N LEU A 235 0.13 -7.71 -15.37
CA LEU A 235 0.64 -7.12 -16.60
C LEU A 235 1.60 -8.10 -17.29
N ASP A 236 1.05 -8.88 -18.22
CA ASP A 236 1.79 -9.93 -18.91
C ASP A 236 2.90 -9.38 -19.81
N GLY A 237 3.89 -10.23 -20.14
CA GLY A 237 4.93 -9.91 -21.12
C GLY A 237 5.92 -8.81 -20.69
N LEU A 238 6.05 -8.55 -19.39
CA LEU A 238 7.16 -7.73 -18.87
C LEU A 238 8.49 -8.51 -18.87
N PHE A 239 8.41 -9.83 -18.67
CA PHE A 239 9.51 -10.80 -18.71
C PHE A 239 8.92 -12.22 -18.81
N ASP A 240 9.75 -13.21 -19.08
CA ASP A 240 9.32 -14.61 -19.22
C ASP A 240 9.30 -15.39 -17.88
N ALA A 241 8.75 -16.60 -17.90
CA ALA A 241 8.65 -17.45 -16.72
C ALA A 241 10.03 -17.86 -16.16
N THR A 242 11.03 -18.00 -17.03
CA THR A 242 12.41 -18.31 -16.62
C THR A 242 13.00 -17.17 -15.78
N THR A 243 12.87 -15.94 -16.26
CA THR A 243 13.31 -14.71 -15.57
C THR A 243 12.58 -14.56 -14.24
N LYS A 244 11.26 -14.83 -14.21
CA LYS A 244 10.47 -14.87 -12.97
C LYS A 244 11.06 -15.84 -11.95
N GLY A 245 11.42 -17.05 -12.36
CA GLY A 245 12.03 -18.07 -11.51
C GLY A 245 13.40 -17.66 -10.97
N ILE A 246 14.25 -17.08 -11.83
CA ILE A 246 15.58 -16.58 -11.45
C ILE A 246 15.45 -15.49 -10.38
N TRP A 247 14.65 -14.43 -10.63
CA TRP A 247 14.51 -13.33 -9.70
C TRP A 247 13.86 -13.73 -8.37
N SER A 248 12.90 -14.67 -8.40
CA SER A 248 12.32 -15.23 -7.19
C SER A 248 13.38 -15.99 -6.38
N SER A 249 14.22 -16.78 -7.04
CA SER A 249 15.29 -17.55 -6.39
C SER A 249 16.38 -16.65 -5.79
N GLU A 250 16.74 -15.57 -6.48
CA GLU A 250 17.69 -14.58 -5.96
C GLU A 250 17.14 -13.85 -4.72
N LEU A 251 15.86 -13.46 -4.74
CA LEU A 251 15.21 -12.88 -3.57
C LEU A 251 15.17 -13.88 -2.40
N LEU A 252 14.80 -15.14 -2.66
CA LEU A 252 14.84 -16.19 -1.64
C LEU A 252 16.26 -16.34 -1.05
N ALA A 253 17.28 -16.46 -1.91
CA ALA A 253 18.67 -16.62 -1.51
C ALA A 253 19.23 -15.43 -0.69
N ALA A 254 18.63 -14.24 -0.81
CA ALA A 254 19.02 -13.06 -0.04
C ALA A 254 18.54 -13.09 1.43
N GLN A 255 17.74 -14.09 1.84
CA GLN A 255 17.36 -14.26 3.24
C GLN A 255 18.60 -14.51 4.10
N ARG A 256 18.68 -13.81 5.23
CA ARG A 256 19.76 -13.98 6.20
C ARG A 256 19.45 -15.12 7.17
N LYS A 257 20.49 -15.57 7.89
CA LYS A 257 20.40 -16.68 8.85
C LYS A 257 19.39 -16.44 9.98
N ASP A 258 19.08 -15.19 10.30
CA ASP A 258 18.08 -14.82 11.29
C ASP A 258 16.63 -14.92 10.76
N GLY A 259 16.44 -15.21 9.47
CA GLY A 259 15.14 -15.28 8.81
C GLY A 259 14.69 -13.95 8.19
N GLY A 260 15.41 -12.86 8.42
CA GLY A 260 15.09 -11.56 7.83
C GLY A 260 15.81 -11.29 6.50
N TRP A 261 15.44 -10.19 5.86
CA TRP A 261 16.15 -9.57 4.74
C TRP A 261 16.62 -8.19 5.15
N ARG A 262 17.53 -7.63 4.37
CA ARG A 262 18.16 -6.36 4.67
C ARG A 262 18.16 -5.41 3.47
N LEU A 263 17.87 -4.15 3.75
CA LEU A 263 17.64 -3.11 2.75
C LEU A 263 18.88 -2.84 1.90
N VAL A 264 20.08 -2.90 2.50
CA VAL A 264 21.33 -2.72 1.77
C VAL A 264 21.54 -3.82 0.73
N ASP A 265 21.12 -5.06 1.02
CA ASP A 265 21.21 -6.18 0.07
C ASP A 265 20.18 -6.01 -1.05
N LEU A 266 18.98 -5.53 -0.72
CA LEU A 266 17.97 -5.20 -1.72
C LEU A 266 18.39 -4.07 -2.67
N GLY A 267 19.19 -3.14 -2.16
CA GLY A 267 19.76 -2.00 -2.89
C GLY A 267 21.13 -2.24 -3.50
N ALA A 268 21.56 -3.49 -3.68
CA ALA A 268 22.85 -3.86 -4.26
C ALA A 268 24.07 -3.20 -3.57
N GLY A 269 24.03 -3.09 -2.23
CA GLY A 269 25.12 -2.48 -1.45
C GLY A 269 25.01 -0.96 -1.27
N HIS A 270 24.13 -0.29 -2.02
CA HIS A 270 24.10 1.18 -2.08
C HIS A 270 23.15 1.83 -1.09
N TRP A 271 22.16 1.10 -0.57
CA TRP A 271 21.13 1.65 0.32
C TRP A 271 21.58 1.61 1.78
N LYS A 272 22.59 2.41 2.07
CA LYS A 272 23.20 2.57 3.40
C LYS A 272 23.72 3.99 3.59
N ARG A 273 23.94 4.38 4.84
CA ARG A 273 24.57 5.68 5.13
C ARG A 273 26.07 5.61 4.80
N PRO A 274 26.74 6.76 4.56
CA PRO A 274 28.17 6.78 4.27
C PRO A 274 29.02 6.04 5.31
N GLU A 275 28.69 6.19 6.59
CA GLU A 275 29.38 5.60 7.73
C GLU A 275 29.03 4.13 8.01
N ASP A 276 27.97 3.59 7.40
CA ASP A 276 27.56 2.22 7.62
C ASP A 276 28.51 1.23 6.93
N ILE A 277 28.89 0.18 7.65
CA ILE A 277 29.56 -1.00 7.09
C ILE A 277 28.48 -1.98 6.66
N ALA A 278 28.39 -2.27 5.35
CA ALA A 278 27.26 -3.00 4.80
C ALA A 278 27.09 -4.37 5.48
N GLU A 279 28.17 -5.09 5.75
CA GLU A 279 28.19 -6.45 6.30
C GLU A 279 27.66 -6.53 7.73
N THR A 280 27.77 -5.45 8.50
CA THR A 280 27.36 -5.41 9.93
C THR A 280 25.92 -4.96 10.14
N LEU A 281 25.27 -4.42 9.10
CA LEU A 281 23.88 -4.01 9.19
C LEU A 281 22.96 -5.23 9.43
N PRO A 282 21.99 -5.14 10.36
CA PRO A 282 21.05 -6.22 10.64
C PRO A 282 19.99 -6.35 9.54
N SER A 283 19.22 -7.44 9.57
CA SER A 283 17.94 -7.50 8.85
C SER A 283 17.01 -6.38 9.29
N ASP A 284 16.11 -5.96 8.41
CA ASP A 284 15.11 -4.94 8.69
C ASP A 284 13.73 -5.31 8.13
N ALA A 285 12.71 -4.69 8.70
CA ALA A 285 11.33 -5.03 8.40
C ALA A 285 10.86 -4.56 7.02
N TYR A 286 11.44 -3.48 6.48
CA TYR A 286 11.08 -3.06 5.13
C TYR A 286 11.50 -4.15 4.14
N ALA A 287 12.77 -4.54 4.18
CA ALA A 287 13.31 -5.52 3.26
C ALA A 287 12.67 -6.90 3.46
N THR A 288 12.45 -7.31 4.71
CA THR A 288 11.79 -8.59 5.03
C THR A 288 10.36 -8.64 4.49
N ALA A 289 9.54 -7.64 4.82
CA ALA A 289 8.15 -7.62 4.40
C ALA A 289 7.98 -7.42 2.89
N PHE A 290 8.79 -6.55 2.28
CA PHE A 290 8.80 -6.36 0.83
C PHE A 290 9.14 -7.67 0.10
N SER A 291 10.18 -8.39 0.55
CA SER A 291 10.61 -9.65 -0.08
C SER A 291 9.52 -10.71 0.01
N ILE A 292 8.91 -10.91 1.18
CA ILE A 292 7.79 -11.85 1.36
C ILE A 292 6.65 -11.48 0.41
N PHE A 293 6.24 -10.21 0.39
CA PHE A 293 5.15 -9.75 -0.45
C PHE A 293 5.43 -9.95 -1.94
N SER A 294 6.61 -9.55 -2.42
CA SER A 294 7.02 -9.74 -3.83
C SER A 294 7.10 -11.22 -4.22
N LEU A 295 7.58 -12.10 -3.33
CA LEU A 295 7.62 -13.54 -3.56
C LEU A 295 6.20 -14.13 -3.62
N ARG A 296 5.27 -13.66 -2.77
CA ARG A 296 3.85 -14.01 -2.87
C ARG A 296 3.23 -13.56 -4.19
N LYS A 297 3.60 -12.36 -4.68
CA LYS A 297 3.20 -11.89 -6.03
C LYS A 297 3.81 -12.72 -7.16
N ALA A 298 4.99 -13.28 -6.95
CA ALA A 298 5.59 -14.25 -7.86
C ALA A 298 4.95 -15.67 -7.76
N GLY A 299 4.01 -15.89 -6.84
CA GLY A 299 3.35 -17.19 -6.68
C GLY A 299 4.11 -18.20 -5.81
N VAL A 300 5.14 -17.77 -5.08
CA VAL A 300 5.79 -18.62 -4.07
C VAL A 300 4.78 -18.92 -2.95
N PRO A 301 4.52 -20.18 -2.59
CA PRO A 301 3.53 -20.56 -1.57
C PRO A 301 3.80 -19.94 -0.19
N ALA A 302 2.75 -19.67 0.58
CA ALA A 302 2.87 -19.03 1.90
C ALA A 302 3.61 -19.90 2.94
N ASP A 303 3.54 -21.22 2.78
CA ASP A 303 4.22 -22.24 3.59
C ASP A 303 5.66 -22.52 3.13
N HIS A 304 6.17 -21.79 2.13
CA HIS A 304 7.57 -21.91 1.72
C HIS A 304 8.49 -21.59 2.92
N PRO A 305 9.51 -22.43 3.23
CA PRO A 305 10.28 -22.31 4.47
C PRO A 305 10.86 -20.90 4.73
N GLN A 306 11.33 -20.25 3.67
CA GLN A 306 11.89 -18.90 3.73
C GLN A 306 10.83 -17.83 4.04
N LEU A 307 9.61 -17.96 3.52
CA LEU A 307 8.51 -17.05 3.85
C LEU A 307 8.07 -17.25 5.30
N VAL A 308 7.96 -18.50 5.76
CA VAL A 308 7.67 -18.82 7.17
C VAL A 308 8.74 -18.22 8.10
N GLY A 309 10.02 -18.36 7.75
CA GLY A 309 11.12 -17.74 8.49
C GLY A 309 11.04 -16.21 8.53
N GLY A 310 10.68 -15.57 7.42
CA GLY A 310 10.49 -14.12 7.34
C GLY A 310 9.30 -13.61 8.14
N LEU A 311 8.16 -14.32 8.10
CA LEU A 311 7.00 -13.99 8.91
C LEU A 311 7.32 -14.14 10.40
N LYS A 312 8.04 -15.20 10.79
CA LYS A 312 8.53 -15.38 12.17
C LYS A 312 9.40 -14.19 12.59
N TRP A 313 10.39 -13.81 11.78
CA TRP A 313 11.25 -12.66 12.05
C TRP A 313 10.45 -11.36 12.23
N LEU A 314 9.41 -11.14 11.40
CA LEU A 314 8.53 -9.98 11.56
C LEU A 314 7.77 -10.02 12.90
N ARG A 315 7.25 -11.17 13.33
CA ARG A 315 6.56 -11.27 14.63
C ARG A 315 7.46 -10.92 15.80
N GLU A 316 8.70 -11.40 15.77
CA GLU A 316 9.69 -11.21 16.84
C GLU A 316 10.28 -9.79 16.86
N SER A 317 10.07 -8.98 15.82
CA SER A 317 10.65 -7.64 15.68
C SER A 317 9.63 -6.49 15.74
N GLN A 318 8.36 -6.78 16.06
CA GLN A 318 7.31 -5.77 16.18
C GLN A 318 7.48 -4.96 17.48
N ARG A 319 7.26 -3.65 17.41
CA ARG A 319 7.30 -2.73 18.57
C ARG A 319 5.93 -2.59 19.23
N GLU A 320 5.89 -2.15 20.49
CA GLU A 320 4.65 -1.96 21.27
C GLU A 320 3.58 -1.09 20.58
N SER A 321 3.99 -0.09 19.81
CA SER A 321 3.07 0.75 19.01
C SER A 321 2.47 0.04 17.79
N GLY A 322 2.81 -1.23 17.55
CA GLY A 322 2.37 -2.01 16.40
C GLY A 322 3.24 -1.83 15.15
N ARG A 323 4.18 -0.89 15.15
CA ARG A 323 5.08 -0.62 14.01
C ARG A 323 6.25 -1.60 13.95
N TRP A 324 6.93 -1.59 12.81
CA TRP A 324 8.33 -2.00 12.73
C TRP A 324 9.23 -0.80 12.53
N PHE A 325 10.23 -0.65 13.41
CA PHE A 325 11.24 0.37 13.25
C PHE A 325 12.23 -0.02 12.15
N VAL A 326 12.51 0.91 11.24
CA VAL A 326 13.59 0.80 10.26
C VAL A 326 14.42 2.08 10.30
N ARG A 327 15.71 1.93 10.59
CA ARG A 327 16.65 3.05 10.57
C ARG A 327 16.82 3.54 9.13
N SER A 328 16.88 4.85 8.93
CA SER A 328 16.84 5.43 7.59
C SER A 328 18.20 5.24 6.90
N PRO A 329 18.25 4.69 5.69
CA PRO A 329 19.51 4.44 4.97
C PRO A 329 20.20 5.72 4.46
N LYS A 330 19.52 6.88 4.46
CA LYS A 330 20.12 8.15 4.01
C LYS A 330 20.82 8.91 5.12
N ARG A 331 20.13 9.04 6.26
CA ARG A 331 20.56 9.80 7.45
C ARG A 331 19.66 9.48 8.62
N ASP A 332 20.14 9.68 9.84
CA ASP A 332 19.29 9.63 11.04
C ASP A 332 18.36 10.83 11.12
N GLY A 333 17.15 10.59 11.65
CA GLY A 333 16.12 11.62 11.69
C GLY A 333 14.73 11.05 11.94
N LYS A 334 13.80 11.26 11.00
CA LYS A 334 12.39 10.89 11.20
C LYS A 334 12.07 9.42 10.95
N HIS A 335 12.96 8.70 10.27
CA HIS A 335 12.82 7.26 10.00
C HIS A 335 11.47 6.86 9.37
N TYR A 336 10.96 7.67 8.44
CA TYR A 336 9.65 7.46 7.81
C TYR A 336 9.54 6.16 7.00
N ILE A 337 10.67 5.55 6.64
CA ILE A 337 10.70 4.19 6.10
C ILE A 337 10.05 3.16 7.04
N SER A 338 9.98 3.42 8.35
CA SER A 338 9.23 2.60 9.32
C SER A 338 7.73 2.54 9.01
N HIS A 339 7.16 3.61 8.42
CA HIS A 339 5.76 3.62 7.99
C HIS A 339 5.56 2.64 6.82
N ALA A 340 6.40 2.76 5.79
CA ALA A 340 6.37 1.85 4.65
C ALA A 340 6.69 0.40 5.04
N ALA A 341 7.62 0.18 5.97
CA ALA A 341 7.94 -1.14 6.51
C ALA A 341 6.70 -1.78 7.15
N THR A 342 5.97 -1.02 7.97
CA THR A 342 4.74 -1.51 8.61
C THR A 342 3.63 -1.77 7.59
N GLN A 343 3.51 -0.93 6.56
CA GLN A 343 2.54 -1.14 5.48
C GLN A 343 2.85 -2.38 4.64
N PHE A 344 4.11 -2.60 4.28
CA PHE A 344 4.52 -3.84 3.63
C PHE A 344 4.34 -5.05 4.55
N ALA A 345 4.60 -4.93 5.85
CA ALA A 345 4.38 -6.03 6.80
C ALA A 345 2.90 -6.46 6.82
N VAL A 346 1.98 -5.49 6.90
CA VAL A 346 0.54 -5.75 6.78
C VAL A 346 0.20 -6.46 5.47
N MET A 347 0.75 -6.02 4.34
CA MET A 347 0.54 -6.68 3.05
C MET A 347 1.17 -8.08 2.97
N ALA A 348 2.32 -8.28 3.59
CA ALA A 348 3.02 -9.57 3.63
C ALA A 348 2.18 -10.61 4.38
N PHE A 349 1.74 -10.29 5.60
CA PHE A 349 0.84 -11.15 6.38
C PHE A 349 -0.47 -11.44 5.63
N SER A 350 -1.13 -10.39 5.12
CA SER A 350 -2.37 -10.54 4.33
C SER A 350 -2.19 -11.41 3.09
N SER A 351 -1.09 -11.26 2.36
CA SER A 351 -0.78 -12.08 1.19
C SER A 351 -0.47 -13.55 1.52
N CYS A 352 -0.14 -13.84 2.78
CA CYS A 352 0.07 -15.18 3.31
C CYS A 352 -1.18 -15.77 3.98
N GLY A 353 -2.33 -15.08 3.90
CA GLY A 353 -3.61 -15.57 4.41
C GLY A 353 -3.93 -15.18 5.86
N GLU A 354 -3.16 -14.26 6.46
CA GLU A 354 -3.42 -13.77 7.81
C GLU A 354 -4.23 -12.48 7.80
N SER A 355 -5.17 -12.35 8.73
CA SER A 355 -5.99 -11.16 8.93
C SER A 355 -5.84 -10.63 10.37
N PRO A 356 -6.03 -9.32 10.59
CA PRO A 356 -6.01 -8.73 11.92
C PRO A 356 -7.04 -9.29 12.90
#